data_AF-A0A3M3WU79-F1
#
_entry.id   AF-A0A3M3WU79-F1
#
_cell.length_a   1.000
_cell.length_b   1.000
_cell.length_c   1.000
_cell.angle_alpha   90.00
_cell.angle_beta   90.00
_cell.angle_gamma   90.00
#
_symmetry.space_group_name_H-M   'P 1'
#
loop_
_entity.id
_entity.type
_entity.pdbx_description
1 polymer ?
#
loop_
_entity_poly.entity_id
_entity_poly.type
_entity_poly.pdbx_seq_one_letter_code
_entity_poly.pdbx_strand_id
1 'polypeptide(L)'
;MATLKCGAAYLALDRLAPEERLRFMLEDSEAIMLLSRSDLTAPDMTPRLDLDTLELSALNQGPVVLADEIAGETPACIIYTSGSTGVPKGVIVTHNGIIRLVQDNGYYDFSAEDRVAFSSNPAFD
;
A
#
# COMPACT_ATOMS: atom_id res chain seq x y z
N MET A 1 4.82 -6.33 0.69
CA MET A 1 3.71 -7.15 0.17
C MET A 1 2.91 -7.91 1.24
N ALA A 2 3.18 -7.75 2.54
CA ALA A 2 2.43 -8.47 3.57
C ALA A 2 0.93 -8.14 3.57
N THR A 3 0.57 -6.86 3.36
CA THR A 3 -0.82 -6.38 3.24
C THR A 3 -1.59 -7.16 2.17
N LEU A 4 -1.05 -7.23 0.96
CA LEU A 4 -1.66 -7.97 -0.17
C LEU A 4 -1.82 -9.45 0.12
N LYS A 5 -0.86 -10.09 0.81
CA LYS A 5 -0.98 -11.49 1.23
C LYS A 5 -2.06 -11.71 2.28
N CYS A 6 -2.44 -10.69 3.03
CA CYS A 6 -3.55 -10.76 3.99
C CYS A 6 -4.91 -10.40 3.35
N GLY A 7 -4.96 -10.12 2.04
CA GLY A 7 -6.17 -9.62 1.38
C GLY A 7 -6.53 -8.18 1.75
N ALA A 8 -5.60 -7.44 2.37
CA ALA A 8 -5.79 -6.04 2.74
C ALA A 8 -5.29 -5.11 1.63
N ALA A 9 -6.04 -4.03 1.40
CA ALA A 9 -5.56 -2.90 0.60
C ALA A 9 -4.58 -2.05 1.42
N TYR A 10 -3.58 -1.48 0.74
CA TYR A 10 -2.71 -0.47 1.34
C TYR A 10 -2.87 0.89 0.68
N LEU A 11 -2.65 1.95 1.44
CA LEU A 11 -2.33 3.27 0.91
C LEU A 11 -0.95 3.70 1.40
N ALA A 12 -0.18 4.34 0.55
CA ALA A 12 1.11 4.89 0.95
C ALA A 12 0.91 6.34 1.44
N LEU A 13 1.51 6.64 2.58
CA LEU A 13 1.53 7.98 3.16
C LEU A 13 2.92 8.60 2.96
N ASP A 14 2.95 9.84 2.48
CA ASP A 14 4.20 10.61 2.42
C ASP A 14 4.47 11.23 3.80
N ARG A 15 5.54 10.79 4.46
CA ARG A 15 5.96 11.33 5.76
C ARG A 15 6.28 12.83 5.75
N LEU A 16 6.53 13.41 4.57
CA LEU A 16 6.77 14.84 4.40
C LEU A 16 5.48 15.64 4.18
N ALA A 17 4.33 14.96 4.05
CA ALA A 17 3.04 15.62 3.97
C ALA A 17 2.69 16.31 5.31
N PRO A 18 1.93 17.42 5.27
CA PRO A 18 1.39 18.04 6.47
C PRO A 18 0.53 17.06 7.28
N GLU A 19 0.58 17.16 8.60
CA GLU A 19 -0.16 16.28 9.52
C GLU A 19 -1.67 16.24 9.20
N GLU A 20 -2.27 17.40 8.88
CA GLU A 20 -3.69 17.51 8.50
C GLU A 20 -4.03 16.64 7.29
N ARG A 21 -3.12 16.56 6.30
CA ARG A 21 -3.31 15.70 5.12
C ARG A 21 -3.23 14.23 5.49
N LEU A 22 -2.29 13.85 6.36
CA LEU A 22 -2.17 12.48 6.85
C LEU A 22 -3.41 12.06 7.64
N ARG A 23 -3.91 12.93 8.52
CA ARG A 23 -5.15 12.73 9.28
C ARG A 23 -6.33 12.51 8.36
N PHE A 24 -6.51 13.40 7.37
CA PHE A 24 -7.58 13.28 6.39
C PHE A 24 -7.53 11.93 5.66
N MET A 25 -6.35 11.52 5.15
CA MET A 25 -6.22 10.26 4.41
C MET A 25 -6.49 9.04 5.31
N LEU A 26 -6.07 9.06 6.58
CA LEU A 26 -6.35 7.99 7.53
C LEU A 26 -7.84 7.90 7.89
N GLU A 27 -8.52 9.04 8.07
CA GLU A 27 -9.96 9.10 8.35
C GLU A 27 -10.78 8.64 7.14
N ASP A 28 -10.52 9.21 5.97
CA ASP A 28 -11.29 8.95 4.73
C ASP A 28 -11.11 7.52 4.22
N SER A 29 -9.94 6.91 4.41
CA SER A 29 -9.69 5.52 4.03
C SER A 29 -10.18 4.49 5.04
N GLU A 30 -10.63 4.92 6.22
CA GLU A 30 -10.99 4.05 7.35
C GLU A 30 -9.88 3.04 7.69
N ALA A 31 -8.61 3.45 7.56
CA ALA A 31 -7.47 2.58 7.78
C ALA A 31 -7.50 2.01 9.20
N ILE A 32 -7.50 0.66 9.31
CA ILE A 32 -7.56 -0.04 10.60
C ILE A 32 -6.19 -0.24 11.24
N MET A 33 -5.11 -0.06 10.48
CA MET A 33 -3.74 -0.25 10.96
C MET A 33 -2.77 0.62 10.17
N LEU A 34 -1.90 1.33 10.89
CA LEU A 34 -0.77 2.07 10.34
C LEU A 34 0.51 1.25 10.50
N LEU A 35 1.16 0.92 9.40
CA LEU A 35 2.50 0.32 9.42
C LEU A 35 3.54 1.43 9.25
N SER A 36 4.46 1.56 10.22
CA SER A 36 5.47 2.62 10.22
C SER A 36 6.80 2.13 10.76
N ARG A 37 7.79 3.03 10.82
CA ARG A 37 8.98 2.87 11.64
C ARG A 37 8.85 3.72 12.90
N SER A 38 9.41 3.24 14.01
CA SER A 38 9.34 3.88 15.33
C SER A 38 9.89 5.31 15.37
N ASP A 39 10.85 5.64 14.49
CA ASP A 39 11.46 6.97 14.37
C ASP A 39 10.61 7.98 13.59
N LEU A 40 9.50 7.57 12.98
CA LEU A 40 8.60 8.45 12.23
C LEU A 40 7.42 8.90 13.10
N THR A 41 7.14 10.20 13.07
CA THR A 41 5.91 10.75 13.64
C THR A 41 4.75 10.54 12.66
N ALA A 42 3.60 10.16 13.20
CA ALA A 42 2.36 10.05 12.47
C ALA A 42 1.20 10.43 13.41
N PRO A 43 0.03 10.82 12.86
CA PRO A 43 -1.14 11.10 13.68
C PRO A 43 -1.53 9.91 14.58
N ASP A 44 -1.75 10.18 15.86
CA ASP A 44 -2.19 9.18 16.83
C ASP A 44 -3.72 9.02 16.80
N MET A 45 -4.19 8.29 15.79
CA MET A 45 -5.62 8.09 15.51
C MET A 45 -5.97 6.69 14.99
N THR A 46 -4.98 5.93 14.54
CA THR A 46 -5.11 4.58 14.01
C THR A 46 -4.14 3.67 14.74
N PRO A 47 -4.53 2.44 15.12
CA PRO A 47 -3.60 1.48 15.70
C PRO A 47 -2.32 1.35 14.86
N ARG A 48 -1.17 1.51 15.52
CA ARG A 48 0.13 1.59 14.85
C ARG A 48 0.99 0.38 15.17
N LEU A 49 1.65 -0.15 14.14
CA LEU A 49 2.64 -1.20 14.24
C LEU A 49 3.98 -0.69 13.72
N ASP A 50 4.97 -0.60 14.60
CA ASP A 50 6.33 -0.18 14.27
C ASP A 50 7.17 -1.38 13.81
N LEU A 51 7.39 -1.47 12.50
CA LEU A 51 7.98 -2.62 11.83
C LEU A 51 9.43 -2.89 12.26
N ASP A 52 10.18 -1.86 12.61
CA ASP A 52 11.57 -1.92 13.07
C ASP A 52 11.72 -2.41 14.52
N THR A 53 10.60 -2.57 15.24
CA THR A 53 10.59 -3.08 16.62
C THR A 53 10.12 -4.54 16.71
N LEU A 54 9.72 -5.13 15.58
CA LEU A 54 9.17 -6.48 15.55
C LEU A 54 10.27 -7.54 15.62
N GLU A 55 10.20 -8.39 16.63
CA GLU A 55 11.00 -9.60 16.74
C GLU A 55 10.42 -10.72 15.84
N LEU A 56 10.81 -10.71 14.57
CA LEU A 56 10.33 -11.68 13.57
C LEU A 56 11.13 -13.00 13.57
N SER A 57 12.18 -13.11 14.37
CA SER A 57 13.11 -14.24 14.42
C SER A 57 12.43 -15.56 14.80
N ALA A 58 11.37 -15.50 15.61
CA ALA A 58 10.58 -16.66 16.01
C ALA A 58 9.49 -17.06 14.99
N LEU A 59 9.24 -16.25 13.97
CA LEU A 59 8.23 -16.53 12.95
C LEU A 59 8.77 -17.49 11.89
N ASN A 60 7.89 -18.34 11.39
CA ASN A 60 8.21 -19.22 10.27
C ASN A 60 8.55 -18.39 9.03
N GLN A 61 9.78 -18.52 8.55
CA GLN A 61 10.27 -17.84 7.34
C GLN A 61 9.99 -18.65 6.06
N GLY A 62 9.30 -19.79 6.19
CA GLY A 62 8.84 -20.62 5.07
C GLY A 62 7.78 -19.93 4.21
N PRO A 63 7.39 -20.58 3.09
CA PRO A 63 6.37 -20.03 2.21
C PRO A 63 5.07 -19.78 2.98
N VAL A 64 4.56 -18.56 2.86
CA VAL A 64 3.25 -18.19 3.41
C VAL A 64 2.19 -18.88 2.56
N VAL A 65 1.48 -19.84 3.15
CA VAL A 65 0.27 -20.39 2.58
C VAL A 65 -0.85 -19.40 2.86
N LEU A 66 -1.43 -18.84 1.81
CA LEU A 66 -2.64 -18.02 1.93
C LEU A 66 -3.76 -18.95 2.39
N ALA A 67 -4.44 -18.57 3.48
CA ALA A 67 -5.51 -19.39 4.03
C ALA A 67 -6.68 -19.54 3.04
N ASP A 68 -6.93 -18.50 2.24
CA ASP A 68 -8.00 -18.42 1.25
C ASP A 68 -7.51 -17.76 -0.05
N GLU A 69 -8.20 -18.06 -1.15
CA GLU A 69 -8.00 -17.36 -2.42
C GLU A 69 -8.52 -15.91 -2.30
N ILE A 70 -7.67 -14.94 -2.63
CA ILE A 70 -8.05 -13.53 -2.69
C ILE A 70 -8.68 -13.26 -4.06
N ALA A 71 -9.95 -12.86 -4.07
CA ALA A 71 -10.66 -12.52 -5.30
C ALA A 71 -9.96 -11.35 -6.04
N GLY A 72 -9.92 -11.42 -7.37
CA GLY A 72 -9.26 -10.40 -8.19
C GLY A 72 -9.91 -9.01 -8.09
N GLU A 73 -11.19 -8.95 -7.72
CA GLU A 73 -11.95 -7.73 -7.48
C GLU A 73 -11.64 -7.10 -6.10
N THR A 74 -10.95 -7.82 -5.20
CA THR A 74 -10.56 -7.28 -3.91
C THR A 74 -9.65 -6.05 -4.12
N PRO A 75 -9.87 -4.95 -3.37
CA PRO A 75 -8.96 -3.81 -3.36
C PRO A 75 -7.53 -4.21 -3.00
N ALA A 76 -6.56 -3.80 -3.83
CA ALA A 76 -5.14 -4.01 -3.61
C ALA A 76 -4.47 -2.76 -3.04
N CYS A 77 -4.85 -1.57 -3.51
CA CYS A 77 -4.38 -0.32 -2.95
C CYS A 77 -5.38 0.83 -3.14
N ILE A 78 -5.14 1.92 -2.39
CA ILE A 78 -5.82 3.20 -2.56
C ILE A 78 -4.75 4.26 -2.87
N ILE A 79 -4.95 5.02 -3.95
CA ILE A 79 -4.06 6.10 -4.37
C ILE A 79 -4.81 7.42 -4.28
N TYR A 80 -4.28 8.39 -3.55
CA TYR A 80 -4.90 9.71 -3.44
C TYR A 80 -4.41 10.66 -4.52
N THR A 81 -5.36 11.26 -5.23
CA THR A 81 -5.09 12.27 -6.26
C THR A 81 -5.56 13.65 -5.82
N SER A 82 -5.04 14.71 -6.44
CA SER A 82 -5.55 16.07 -6.24
C SER A 82 -6.97 16.18 -6.80
N GLY A 83 -7.95 16.50 -5.96
CA GLY A 83 -9.30 16.79 -6.43
C GLY A 83 -9.40 18.18 -7.03
N SER A 84 -10.22 18.34 -8.08
CA SER A 84 -10.55 19.63 -8.68
C SER A 84 -11.21 20.62 -7.70
N THR A 85 -11.81 20.11 -6.64
CA THR A 85 -12.43 20.88 -5.54
C THR A 85 -11.45 21.20 -4.41
N GLY A 86 -10.16 20.86 -4.56
CA GLY A 86 -9.13 21.03 -3.52
C GLY A 86 -9.06 19.90 -2.49
N VAL A 87 -10.11 19.08 -2.38
CA VAL A 87 -10.14 17.91 -1.48
C VAL A 87 -9.58 16.69 -2.20
N PRO A 88 -8.54 16.02 -1.66
CA PRO A 88 -7.99 14.80 -2.27
C PRO A 88 -9.04 13.69 -2.39
N LYS A 89 -8.91 12.83 -3.41
CA LYS A 89 -9.82 11.70 -3.63
C LYS A 89 -9.05 10.38 -3.64
N GLY A 90 -9.49 9.41 -2.84
CA GLY A 90 -8.96 8.06 -2.85
C GLY A 90 -9.48 7.25 -4.04
N VAL A 91 -8.59 6.84 -4.94
CA VAL A 91 -8.87 5.94 -6.05
C VAL A 91 -8.58 4.51 -5.61
N ILE A 92 -9.60 3.67 -5.59
CA ILE A 92 -9.47 2.25 -5.26
C ILE A 92 -8.98 1.48 -6.49
N VAL A 93 -7.88 0.76 -6.33
CA VAL A 93 -7.30 -0.10 -7.37
C VAL A 93 -7.38 -1.55 -6.92
N THR A 94 -7.99 -2.41 -7.74
CA THR A 94 -8.16 -3.84 -7.46
C THR A 94 -6.96 -4.66 -7.94
N HIS A 95 -6.83 -5.89 -7.45
CA HIS A 95 -5.82 -6.84 -7.92
C HIS A 95 -5.88 -7.03 -9.45
N ASN A 96 -7.07 -7.25 -10.01
CA ASN A 96 -7.27 -7.40 -11.45
C ASN A 96 -6.89 -6.14 -12.24
N GLY A 97 -7.14 -4.96 -11.69
CA GLY A 97 -6.73 -3.69 -12.30
C GLY A 97 -5.21 -3.61 -12.49
N ILE A 98 -4.45 -4.01 -11.46
CA ILE A 98 -2.98 -4.05 -11.52
C ILE A 98 -2.51 -5.14 -12.50
N ILE A 99 -3.05 -6.37 -12.40
CA ILE A 99 -2.65 -7.50 -13.26
C ILE A 99 -2.83 -7.12 -14.73
N ARG A 100 -3.94 -6.48 -15.09
CA ARG A 100 -4.20 -6.03 -16.46
C ARG A 100 -3.15 -5.06 -17.01
N LEU A 101 -2.50 -4.27 -16.15
CA LEU A 101 -1.47 -3.32 -16.55
C LEU A 101 -0.11 -3.97 -16.77
N VAL A 102 0.20 -5.05 -16.06
CA VAL A 102 1.54 -5.66 -16.06
C VAL A 102 1.62 -6.93 -16.91
N GLN A 103 0.55 -7.72 -16.95
CA GLN A 103 0.52 -9.00 -17.65
C GLN A 103 -0.12 -8.85 -19.02
N ASP A 104 0.56 -9.34 -20.06
CA ASP A 104 0.10 -9.31 -21.45
C ASP A 104 -0.35 -7.90 -21.90
N ASN A 105 0.35 -6.86 -21.43
CA ASN A 105 -0.05 -5.47 -21.59
C ASN A 105 0.20 -4.90 -23.00
N GLY A 106 1.00 -5.58 -23.83
CA GLY A 106 1.32 -5.16 -25.19
C GLY A 106 2.27 -3.96 -25.31
N TYR A 107 2.74 -3.40 -24.19
CA TYR A 107 3.65 -2.25 -24.13
C TYR A 107 5.11 -2.66 -23.89
N TYR A 108 5.34 -3.69 -23.07
CA TYR A 108 6.67 -4.16 -22.72
C TYR A 108 6.65 -5.64 -22.34
N ASP A 109 7.70 -6.38 -22.71
CA ASP A 109 7.88 -7.78 -22.35
C ASP A 109 8.90 -7.89 -21.22
N PHE A 110 8.41 -8.15 -20.01
CA PHE A 110 9.26 -8.22 -18.82
C PHE A 110 9.94 -9.57 -18.71
N SER A 111 11.23 -9.55 -18.41
CA SER A 111 12.09 -10.72 -18.20
C SER A 111 12.76 -10.70 -16.83
N ALA A 112 13.31 -11.85 -16.43
CA ALA A 112 14.08 -11.95 -15.18
C ALA A 112 15.43 -11.20 -15.22
N GLU A 113 15.87 -10.76 -16.39
CA GLU A 113 17.12 -10.00 -16.57
C GLU A 113 16.90 -8.48 -16.39
N ASP A 114 15.65 -8.03 -16.44
CA ASP A 114 15.31 -6.63 -16.31
C ASP A 114 15.55 -6.11 -14.90
N ARG A 115 15.98 -4.85 -14.82
CA ARG A 115 16.20 -4.15 -13.55
C ARG A 115 15.32 -2.92 -13.51
N VAL A 116 14.37 -2.92 -12.59
CA VAL A 116 13.42 -1.82 -12.41
C VAL A 116 13.89 -0.92 -11.28
N ALA A 117 14.05 0.37 -11.57
CA ALA A 117 14.34 1.37 -10.55
C ALA A 117 13.03 1.82 -9.88
N PHE A 118 13.00 1.82 -8.55
CA PHE A 118 11.89 2.37 -7.78
C PHE A 118 12.17 3.85 -7.49
N SER A 119 11.87 4.73 -8.46
CA SER A 119 12.17 6.16 -8.38
C SER A 119 10.98 7.05 -8.03
N SER A 120 9.76 6.57 -8.24
CA SER A 120 8.53 7.35 -7.99
C SER A 120 8.14 7.33 -6.51
N ASN A 121 7.50 8.41 -6.04
CA ASN A 121 6.93 8.45 -4.70
C ASN A 121 5.73 7.50 -4.62
N PRO A 122 5.74 6.47 -3.76
CA PRO A 122 4.63 5.51 -3.68
C PRO A 122 3.29 6.12 -3.26
N ALA A 123 3.29 7.32 -2.65
CA ALA A 123 2.08 8.00 -2.19
C ALA A 123 1.28 8.69 -3.31
N PHE A 124 1.81 8.73 -4.53
CA PHE A 124 1.20 9.36 -5.69
C PHE A 124 1.36 8.45 -6.92
N ASP A 125 0.37 8.48 -7.83
CA ASP A 125 0.58 7.98 -9.20
C ASP A 125 1.16 9.08 -10.11
#